data_AF-A0A925HZR9-F1
#
_entry.id   AF-A0A925HZR9-F1
#
_cell.length_a   1.000
_cell.length_b   1.000
_cell.length_c   1.000
_cell.angle_alpha   90.00
_cell.angle_beta   90.00
_cell.angle_gamma   90.00
#
_symmetry.space_group_name_H-M   'P 1'
#
loop_
_entity.id
_entity.type
_entity.pdbx_description
1 polymer ?
#
loop_
_entity_poly.entity_id
_entity_poly.type
_entity_poly.pdbx_seq_one_letter_code
_entity_poly.pdbx_strand_id
1 'polypeptide(L)'
;MHPKKSRRGQSLLEVIAASTIIATALVPALRMMRDSLEVSRSVEEADLMSTLCIDKLEEHMNKVAGNWDKTTASGDYAALEGRSYLKFQVTKSDSVPDGGISNRLMAIAAVVWNDANGNGSLDGGEKKVTFATKVSKFVSYNNYEAQGL
;
A
#
# COMPACT_ATOMS: atom_id res chain seq x y z
N MET A 1 29.32 8.41 64.91
CA MET A 1 30.47 7.79 64.23
C MET A 1 29.93 6.97 63.06
N HIS A 2 30.00 7.49 61.83
CA HIS A 2 29.44 6.85 60.64
C HIS A 2 30.53 6.05 59.91
N PRO A 3 30.33 4.75 59.62
CA PRO A 3 31.30 3.98 58.85
C PRO A 3 31.33 4.46 57.39
N LYS A 4 32.52 4.82 56.91
CA LYS A 4 32.80 5.18 55.50
C LYS A 4 32.53 3.98 54.59
N LYS A 5 31.61 4.14 53.63
CA LYS A 5 31.30 3.15 52.60
C LYS A 5 32.52 2.96 51.69
N SER A 6 33.14 1.79 51.73
CA SER A 6 34.25 1.41 50.84
C SER A 6 33.77 1.38 49.39
N ARG A 7 34.36 2.20 48.51
CA ARG A 7 34.17 2.10 47.06
C ARG A 7 35.04 0.95 46.56
N ARG A 8 34.45 -0.23 46.34
CA ARG A 8 35.10 -1.34 45.64
C ARG A 8 35.29 -0.95 44.18
N GLY A 9 36.54 -0.72 43.76
CA GLY A 9 36.88 -0.59 42.35
C GLY A 9 36.60 -1.92 41.64
N GLN A 10 35.98 -1.86 40.46
CA GLN A 10 35.69 -3.07 39.69
C GLN A 10 36.98 -3.72 39.18
N SER A 11 37.02 -5.04 39.23
CA SER A 11 38.14 -5.82 38.70
C SER A 11 38.19 -5.71 37.18
N LEU A 12 39.39 -5.58 36.61
CA LEU A 12 39.62 -5.53 35.16
C LEU A 12 39.01 -6.75 34.44
N LEU A 13 38.98 -7.90 35.13
CA LEU A 13 38.39 -9.14 34.65
C LEU A 13 36.85 -9.09 34.62
N GLU A 14 36.24 -8.38 35.57
CA GLU A 14 34.78 -8.17 35.64
C GLU A 14 34.30 -7.24 34.52
N VAL A 15 35.09 -6.20 34.21
CA VAL A 15 34.84 -5.30 33.07
C VAL A 15 34.97 -6.05 31.73
N ILE A 16 36.00 -6.90 31.59
CA ILE A 16 36.16 -7.73 30.39
C ILE A 16 35.00 -8.71 30.26
N ALA A 17 34.66 -9.44 31.32
CA ALA A 17 33.53 -10.38 31.32
C ALA A 17 32.21 -9.68 30.96
N ALA A 18 31.91 -8.53 31.59
CA ALA A 18 30.73 -7.74 31.28
C ALA A 18 30.71 -7.27 29.81
N SER A 19 31.83 -6.75 29.30
CA SER A 19 31.92 -6.28 27.91
C SER A 19 31.72 -7.42 26.89
N THR A 20 32.25 -8.61 27.16
CA THR A 20 32.07 -9.78 26.29
C THR A 20 30.62 -10.28 26.30
N ILE A 21 29.99 -10.34 27.48
CA ILE A 21 28.58 -10.71 27.60
C ILE A 21 27.70 -9.72 26.85
N ILE A 22 27.93 -8.41 27.04
CA ILE A 22 27.21 -7.35 26.32
C ILE A 22 27.41 -7.50 24.81
N ALA A 23 28.64 -7.69 24.34
CA ALA A 23 28.93 -7.86 22.91
C ALA A 23 28.20 -9.07 22.30
N THR A 24 28.17 -10.21 23.01
CA THR A 24 27.47 -11.41 22.55
C THR A 24 25.94 -11.23 22.49
N ALA A 25 25.37 -10.41 23.38
CA ALA A 25 23.95 -10.09 23.38
C ALA A 25 23.57 -8.99 22.37
N LEU A 26 24.46 -8.04 22.11
CA LEU A 26 24.19 -6.87 21.24
C LEU A 26 24.09 -7.26 19.77
N VAL A 27 24.95 -8.15 19.28
CA VAL A 27 24.96 -8.57 17.87
C VAL A 27 23.62 -9.16 17.41
N PRO A 28 23.03 -10.16 18.09
CA PRO A 28 21.72 -10.69 17.70
C PRO A 28 20.60 -9.66 17.88
N ALA A 29 20.68 -8.79 18.90
CA ALA A 29 19.70 -7.72 19.10
C ALA A 29 19.68 -6.72 17.92
N LEU A 30 20.86 -6.29 17.46
CA LEU A 30 20.96 -5.37 16.31
C LEU A 30 20.47 -6.01 15.01
N ARG A 31 20.71 -7.32 14.82
CA ARG A 31 20.17 -8.05 13.67
C ARG A 31 18.65 -8.07 13.69
N MET A 32 18.05 -8.42 14.82
CA MET A 32 16.59 -8.37 14.98
C MET A 32 16.03 -6.97 14.76
N MET A 33 16.69 -5.92 15.27
CA MET A 33 16.24 -4.54 15.05
C MET A 33 16.28 -4.16 13.58
N ARG A 34 17.35 -4.51 12.86
CA ARG A 34 17.47 -4.26 11.43
C ARG A 34 16.35 -4.95 10.66
N ASP A 35 16.15 -6.24 10.91
CA ASP A 35 15.15 -7.03 10.20
C ASP A 35 13.74 -6.52 10.54
N SER A 36 13.50 -6.09 11.78
CA SER A 36 12.24 -5.44 12.20
C SER A 36 11.99 -4.11 11.50
N LEU A 37 13.02 -3.30 11.25
CA LEU A 37 12.88 -2.03 10.53
C LEU A 37 12.59 -2.25 9.05
N GLU A 38 13.20 -3.26 8.44
CA GLU A 38 12.90 -3.65 7.07
C GLU A 38 11.45 -4.10 6.92
N VAL A 39 10.98 -4.95 7.85
CA VAL A 39 9.58 -5.36 7.90
C VAL A 39 8.67 -4.15 8.11
N SER A 40 8.97 -3.24 9.05
CA SER A 40 8.17 -2.02 9.28
C SER A 40 8.00 -1.19 8.02
N ARG A 41 9.10 -0.93 7.29
CA ARG A 41 9.05 -0.16 6.03
C ARG A 41 8.20 -0.85 4.98
N SER A 42 8.31 -2.18 4.86
CA SER A 42 7.52 -2.94 3.90
C SER A 42 6.02 -2.92 4.23
N VAL A 43 5.66 -2.92 5.51
CA VAL A 43 4.27 -2.84 5.97
C VAL A 43 3.72 -1.43 5.73
N GLU A 44 4.47 -0.39 6.05
CA GLU A 44 4.10 1.01 5.78
C GLU A 44 3.87 1.25 4.28
N GLU A 45 4.72 0.69 3.42
CA GLU A 45 4.57 0.77 1.98
C GLU A 45 3.30 0.06 1.49
N ALA A 46 3.03 -1.14 2.02
CA ALA A 46 1.84 -1.91 1.67
C ALA A 46 0.54 -1.25 2.15
N ASP A 47 0.54 -0.65 3.33
CA ASP A 47 -0.59 0.10 3.89
C ASP A 47 -0.89 1.32 3.03
N LEU A 48 0.12 2.14 2.73
CA LEU A 48 -0.01 3.29 1.84
C LEU A 48 -0.56 2.90 0.46
N MET A 49 0.01 1.87 -0.17
CA MET A 49 -0.45 1.40 -1.47
C MET A 49 -1.91 0.92 -1.41
N SER A 50 -2.33 0.32 -0.30
CA SER A 50 -3.70 -0.12 -0.10
C SER A 50 -4.66 1.07 0.01
N THR A 51 -4.34 2.08 0.81
CA THR A 51 -5.13 3.31 0.91
C THR A 51 -5.25 4.00 -0.44
N LEU A 52 -4.14 4.20 -1.14
CA LEU A 52 -4.12 4.84 -2.46
C LEU A 52 -4.91 4.06 -3.52
N CYS A 53 -4.90 2.73 -3.44
CA CYS A 53 -5.66 1.87 -4.33
C CYS A 53 -7.16 1.95 -4.06
N ILE A 54 -7.57 2.02 -2.78
CA ILE A 54 -8.96 2.23 -2.38
C ILE A 54 -9.43 3.61 -2.84
N ASP A 55 -8.66 4.67 -2.59
CA ASP A 55 -8.98 6.03 -3.01
C ASP A 55 -9.26 6.10 -4.52
N LYS A 56 -8.42 5.45 -5.34
CA LYS A 56 -8.63 5.37 -6.79
C LYS A 56 -9.83 4.53 -7.18
N LEU A 57 -10.07 3.42 -6.46
CA LEU A 57 -11.24 2.60 -6.71
C LEU A 57 -12.54 3.38 -6.42
N GLU A 58 -12.59 4.11 -5.31
CA GLU A 58 -13.74 4.94 -4.92
C GLU A 58 -13.95 6.13 -5.86
N GLU A 59 -12.87 6.83 -6.22
CA GLU A 59 -12.90 7.92 -7.21
C GLU A 59 -13.54 7.45 -8.52
N HIS A 60 -13.09 6.30 -9.02
CA HIS A 60 -13.59 5.77 -10.29
C HIS A 60 -14.95 5.08 -10.17
N MET A 61 -15.28 4.50 -9.02
CA MET A 61 -16.63 4.02 -8.72
C MET A 61 -17.65 5.16 -8.82
N ASN A 62 -17.35 6.32 -8.23
CA ASN A 62 -18.22 7.49 -8.30
C ASN A 62 -18.31 8.05 -9.73
N LYS A 63 -17.18 8.15 -10.44
CA LYS A 63 -17.18 8.57 -11.86
C LYS A 63 -18.06 7.68 -12.74
N VAL A 64 -17.95 6.36 -12.58
CA VAL A 64 -18.76 5.39 -13.33
C VAL A 64 -20.25 5.49 -12.98
N ALA A 65 -20.57 5.73 -11.71
CA ALA A 65 -21.95 5.92 -11.27
C ALA A 65 -22.60 7.16 -11.90
N GLY A 66 -21.85 8.27 -12.06
CA GLY A 66 -22.32 9.49 -12.71
C GLY A 66 -22.28 9.45 -14.24
N ASN A 67 -21.31 8.77 -14.83
CA ASN A 67 -21.14 8.64 -16.28
C ASN A 67 -20.55 7.28 -16.63
N TRP A 68 -21.22 6.52 -17.52
CA TRP A 68 -20.83 5.16 -17.90
C TRP A 68 -19.58 5.15 -18.80
N ASP A 69 -18.43 5.48 -18.22
CA ASP A 69 -17.15 5.61 -18.88
C ASP A 69 -16.30 4.34 -18.73
N LYS A 70 -15.81 3.83 -19.86
CA LYS A 70 -14.98 2.63 -19.97
C LYS A 70 -13.49 2.93 -20.16
N THR A 71 -13.11 4.21 -20.15
CA THR A 71 -11.75 4.63 -20.42
C THR A 71 -10.82 4.22 -19.29
N THR A 72 -9.83 3.39 -19.56
CA THR A 72 -8.76 3.07 -18.60
C THR A 72 -8.05 4.35 -18.18
N ALA A 73 -7.86 4.52 -16.88
CA ALA A 73 -7.09 5.63 -16.33
C ALA A 73 -5.76 5.12 -15.80
N SER A 74 -4.70 5.90 -15.96
CA SER A 74 -3.37 5.56 -15.44
C SER A 74 -2.62 6.84 -15.06
N GLY A 75 -1.65 6.71 -14.17
CA GLY A 75 -0.81 7.82 -13.76
C GLY A 75 0.12 7.45 -12.62
N ASP A 76 0.61 8.47 -11.94
CA ASP A 76 1.48 8.34 -10.77
C ASP A 76 1.02 9.22 -9.62
N TYR A 77 1.71 9.09 -8.49
CA TYR A 77 1.47 9.88 -7.29
C TYR A 77 2.57 10.92 -7.05
N ALA A 78 3.20 11.46 -8.10
CA ALA A 78 4.26 12.48 -7.95
C ALA A 78 3.79 13.72 -7.16
N ALA A 79 2.50 14.08 -7.28
CA ALA A 79 1.90 15.19 -6.56
C ALA A 79 1.75 14.94 -5.04
N LEU A 80 1.76 13.68 -4.60
CA LEU A 80 1.70 13.30 -3.19
C LEU A 80 3.13 13.16 -2.65
N GLU A 81 3.73 14.27 -2.22
CA GLU A 81 5.06 14.29 -1.58
C GLU A 81 6.18 13.69 -2.45
N GLY A 82 6.08 13.75 -3.78
CA GLY A 82 7.12 13.26 -4.69
C GLY A 82 7.13 11.74 -4.91
N ARG A 83 6.04 11.03 -4.59
CA ARG A 83 5.91 9.57 -4.72
C ARG A 83 5.70 9.11 -6.18
N SER A 84 6.57 9.57 -7.08
CA SER A 84 6.57 9.22 -8.51
C SER A 84 6.85 7.74 -8.79
N TYR A 85 7.47 7.05 -7.83
CA TYR A 85 7.72 5.60 -7.85
C TYR A 85 6.45 4.77 -7.63
N LEU A 86 5.36 5.37 -7.16
CA LEU A 86 4.06 4.71 -7.10
C LEU A 86 3.27 5.04 -8.36
N LYS A 87 2.81 4.01 -9.05
CA LYS A 87 1.97 4.11 -10.24
C LYS A 87 0.59 3.53 -9.95
N PHE A 88 -0.39 3.97 -10.71
CA PHE A 88 -1.72 3.39 -10.67
C PHE A 88 -2.28 3.16 -12.06
N GLN A 89 -3.17 2.18 -12.15
CA GLN A 89 -4.02 1.94 -13.31
C GLN A 89 -5.40 1.52 -12.82
N VAL A 90 -6.44 2.09 -13.44
CA VAL A 90 -7.84 1.73 -13.19
C VAL A 90 -8.47 1.30 -14.50
N THR A 91 -8.83 0.03 -14.57
CA THR A 91 -9.53 -0.57 -15.71
C THR A 91 -11.01 -0.64 -15.41
N LYS A 92 -11.83 -0.19 -16.37
CA LYS A 92 -13.30 -0.20 -16.29
C LYS A 92 -13.84 -0.93 -17.51
N SER A 93 -14.57 -2.02 -17.29
CA SER A 93 -15.12 -2.81 -18.39
C SER A 93 -16.49 -3.39 -18.05
N ASP A 94 -17.42 -3.30 -18.99
CA ASP A 94 -18.72 -3.98 -18.94
C ASP A 94 -18.75 -5.24 -19.81
N SER A 95 -17.58 -5.70 -20.28
CA SER A 95 -17.45 -6.93 -21.05
C SER A 95 -17.65 -8.16 -20.16
N VAL A 96 -18.23 -9.22 -20.72
CA VAL A 96 -18.42 -10.50 -20.00
C VAL A 96 -17.08 -11.12 -19.56
N PRO A 97 -16.01 -11.14 -20.38
CA PRO A 97 -14.70 -11.61 -19.95
C PRO A 97 -14.14 -10.92 -18.70
N ASP A 98 -14.44 -9.63 -18.52
CA ASP A 98 -13.99 -8.84 -17.37
C ASP A 98 -14.97 -8.92 -16.17
N GLY A 99 -15.98 -9.79 -16.26
CA GLY A 99 -17.02 -9.98 -15.26
C GLY A 99 -18.08 -8.86 -15.25
N GLY A 100 -18.23 -8.13 -16.33
CA GLY A 100 -19.28 -7.13 -16.55
C GLY A 100 -20.51 -7.70 -17.26
N ILE A 101 -21.50 -6.82 -17.44
CA ILE A 101 -22.66 -7.05 -18.31
C ILE A 101 -22.85 -5.77 -19.11
N SER A 102 -22.81 -5.87 -20.44
CA SER A 102 -22.86 -4.73 -21.35
C SER A 102 -23.97 -3.75 -20.98
N ASN A 103 -23.60 -2.49 -20.76
CA ASN A 103 -24.50 -1.39 -20.40
C ASN A 103 -25.36 -1.61 -19.14
N ARG A 104 -24.96 -2.53 -18.25
CA ARG A 104 -25.73 -2.90 -17.04
C ARG A 104 -24.87 -3.07 -15.80
N LEU A 105 -23.67 -3.63 -15.94
CA LEU A 105 -22.75 -3.90 -14.84
C LEU A 105 -21.32 -3.62 -15.28
N MET A 106 -20.68 -2.65 -14.64
CA MET A 106 -19.28 -2.30 -14.82
C MET A 106 -18.44 -3.07 -13.82
N ALA A 107 -17.42 -3.76 -14.28
CA ALA A 107 -16.30 -4.20 -13.46
C ALA A 107 -15.25 -3.09 -13.42
N ILE A 108 -14.83 -2.72 -12.21
CA ILE A 108 -13.80 -1.71 -12.00
C ILE A 108 -12.68 -2.38 -11.20
N ALA A 109 -11.46 -2.32 -11.71
CA ALA A 109 -10.27 -2.81 -11.02
C ALA A 109 -9.24 -1.69 -10.95
N ALA A 110 -8.78 -1.38 -9.74
CA ALA A 110 -7.67 -0.49 -9.49
C ALA A 110 -6.44 -1.32 -9.09
N VAL A 111 -5.29 -0.99 -9.66
CA VAL A 111 -4.00 -1.54 -9.26
C VAL A 111 -3.05 -0.38 -8.96
N VAL A 112 -2.34 -0.49 -7.83
CA VAL A 112 -1.24 0.40 -7.45
C VAL A 112 0.00 -0.45 -7.29
N TRP A 113 1.13 0.00 -7.82
CA TRP A 113 2.40 -0.71 -7.71
C TRP A 113 3.57 0.21 -7.48
N ASN A 114 4.62 -0.35 -6.90
CA ASN A 114 5.93 0.29 -6.82
C ASN A 114 6.70 -0.02 -8.12
N ASP A 115 6.86 1.02 -8.94
CA ASP A 115 7.64 1.05 -10.18
C ASP A 115 9.13 1.10 -9.83
N ALA A 116 9.64 -0.04 -9.37
CA ALA A 116 10.99 -0.15 -8.82
C ALA A 116 12.07 0.01 -9.90
N ASN A 117 11.73 -0.25 -11.16
CA ASN A 117 12.64 -0.12 -12.30
C ASN A 117 12.45 1.19 -13.09
N GLY A 118 11.41 1.97 -12.78
CA GLY A 118 11.15 3.28 -13.36
C GLY A 118 10.63 3.26 -14.80
N ASN A 119 10.08 2.14 -15.27
CA ASN A 119 9.57 2.01 -16.63
C ASN A 119 8.09 2.40 -16.77
N GLY A 120 7.40 2.67 -15.65
CA GLY A 120 6.00 3.09 -15.61
C GLY A 120 4.99 2.02 -16.01
N SER A 121 5.43 0.77 -16.17
CA SER A 121 4.60 -0.39 -16.49
C SER A 121 4.59 -1.35 -15.30
N LEU A 122 3.53 -2.15 -15.18
CA LEU A 122 3.48 -3.16 -14.14
C LEU A 122 4.22 -4.42 -14.58
N ASP A 123 5.34 -4.72 -13.93
CA ASP A 123 6.14 -5.91 -14.18
C ASP A 123 5.91 -7.01 -13.13
N GLY A 124 6.26 -8.25 -13.49
CA GLY A 124 6.07 -9.42 -12.62
C GLY A 124 6.85 -9.40 -11.30
N GLY A 125 7.92 -8.59 -11.22
CA GLY A 125 8.76 -8.46 -10.03
C GLY A 125 8.34 -7.33 -9.07
N GLU A 126 7.32 -6.56 -9.41
CA GLU A 126 6.95 -5.36 -8.68
C GLU A 126 5.89 -5.64 -7.62
N LYS A 127 6.05 -4.98 -6.45
CA LYS A 127 5.04 -5.04 -5.40
C LYS A 127 3.80 -4.32 -5.89
N LYS A 128 2.65 -4.98 -5.75
CA LYS A 128 1.37 -4.43 -6.18
C LYS A 128 0.25 -4.74 -5.21
N VAL A 129 -0.73 -3.85 -5.17
CA VAL A 129 -2.03 -4.06 -4.54
C VAL A 129 -3.08 -3.89 -5.62
N THR A 130 -4.10 -4.76 -5.59
CA THR A 130 -5.22 -4.70 -6.52
C THR A 130 -6.51 -4.83 -5.76
N PHE A 131 -7.42 -3.89 -5.97
CA PHE A 131 -8.80 -3.98 -5.51
C PHE A 131 -9.74 -3.89 -6.70
N ALA A 132 -10.86 -4.59 -6.60
CA ALA A 132 -11.88 -4.58 -7.63
C ALA A 132 -13.27 -4.48 -7.01
N THR A 133 -14.16 -3.80 -7.73
CA THR A 133 -15.57 -3.67 -7.38
C THR A 133 -16.43 -3.74 -8.63
N LYS A 134 -17.75 -3.73 -8.45
CA LYS A 134 -18.70 -3.64 -9.54
C LYS A 134 -19.74 -2.56 -9.28
N VAL A 135 -20.10 -1.84 -10.33
CA VAL A 135 -21.15 -0.81 -10.30
C VAL A 135 -22.23 -1.20 -11.28
N SER A 136 -23.46 -1.33 -10.80
CA SER A 136 -24.61 -1.54 -11.66
C SER A 136 -25.15 -0.22 -12.17
N LYS A 137 -25.70 -0.23 -13.38
CA LYS A 137 -26.45 0.90 -13.91
C LYS A 137 -27.81 0.95 -13.22
N PHE A 138 -28.16 2.08 -12.61
CA PHE A 138 -29.52 2.29 -12.12
C PHE A 138 -30.47 2.44 -13.32
N VAL A 139 -31.27 1.41 -13.58
CA VAL A 139 -32.26 1.37 -14.67
C VAL A 139 -33.46 2.28 -14.39
N SER A 140 -33.67 2.74 -13.15
CA SER A 140 -34.85 3.53 -12.78
C SER A 140 -34.89 4.95 -13.36
N TYR A 141 -33.77 5.57 -13.75
CA TYR A 141 -33.81 6.93 -14.31
C TYR A 141 -34.13 6.97 -15.81
N ASN A 142 -33.87 5.88 -16.54
CA ASN A 142 -34.07 5.84 -17.99
C ASN A 142 -35.48 5.42 -18.41
N ASN A 143 -36.26 4.81 -17.52
CA ASN A 143 -37.58 4.28 -17.86
C ASN A 143 -38.74 5.22 -17.50
N TYR A 144 -38.53 6.25 -16.66
CA TYR A 144 -39.60 7.15 -16.24
C TYR A 144 -39.44 8.58 -16.81
N GLU A 145 -38.27 9.23 -16.71
CA GLU A 145 -38.15 10.62 -17.20
C GLU A 145 -37.86 10.76 -18.71
N ALA A 146 -37.25 9.77 -19.35
CA ALA A 146 -37.00 9.80 -20.80
C ALA A 146 -38.21 9.44 -21.67
N GLN A 147 -39.32 9.00 -21.06
CA GLN A 147 -40.58 8.71 -21.76
C GLN A 147 -41.66 9.80 -21.60
N GLY A 148 -41.41 10.87 -20.84
CA GLY A 148 -42.39 11.94 -20.66
C GLY A 148 -43.75 11.44 -20.14
N LEU A 149 -43.73 10.44 -19.26
CA LEU A 149 -44.90 9.88 -18.57
C LEU A 149 -44.71 9.96 -17.05
#